data_AF-A0AAD9GAS5-F1
#
_entry.id   AF-A0AAD9GAS5-F1
#
_cell.length_a   1.000
_cell.length_b   1.000
_cell.length_c   1.000
_cell.angle_alpha   90.00
_cell.angle_beta   90.00
_cell.angle_gamma   90.00
#
_symmetry.space_group_name_H-M   'P 1'
#
loop_
_entity.id
_entity.type
_entity.pdbx_description
1 polymer ?
#
loop_
_entity_poly.entity_id
_entity_poly.type
_entity_poly.pdbx_seq_one_letter_code
_entity_poly.pdbx_strand_id
1 'polypeptide(L)'
;MRRAVVKAKMKSTRKQDVFGHSFLLTCWNLMCRAKSTESIRYGHLSWREDSMTMSFAHMKNDQDGSRPRDPRHVYANRTMPEVCPVLGIAVYFAIMGFTQDGKLFPGGNQYSRFLKVLKSVLCGDLMRDVLTEAGMTHGAFGTHSTRKGAATYVSSCSTSGPFTASICLRAGWKLPGVQDKYVYFEAADDMVLDFLLTLLTLRFYRRFFNTQSGQTQDALELRQRIQVALDAVFPGLPVWIGIFDVSQNLFAAKSTFDPFIFDTPLFKMNNEPQLQWQKQRVECRKCQMVDYITATGIPPHFILMFRLSCYRAELACMRGTFAESFESALKRHINGSVMTVEALEAAFT
;
A
#
# COMPACT_ATOMS: atom_id res chain seq x y z
N MET A 1 6.27 -16.76 5.20
CA MET A 1 7.68 -16.34 5.41
C MET A 1 7.90 -14.84 5.62
N ARG A 2 7.75 -13.92 4.63
CA ARG A 2 8.00 -12.47 4.80
C ARG A 2 7.33 -11.87 6.04
N ARG A 3 6.03 -12.13 6.22
CA ARG A 3 5.24 -11.64 7.36
C ARG A 3 5.82 -12.10 8.71
N ALA A 4 6.27 -13.35 8.79
CA ALA A 4 6.88 -13.89 10.01
C ALA A 4 8.21 -13.18 10.31
N VAL A 5 9.07 -12.99 9.32
CA VAL A 5 10.35 -12.26 9.48
C VAL A 5 10.11 -10.81 9.92
N VAL A 6 9.12 -10.15 9.31
CA VAL A 6 8.70 -8.80 9.66
C VAL A 6 8.17 -8.74 11.10
N LYS A 7 7.27 -9.64 11.49
CA LYS A 7 6.74 -9.71 12.86
C LYS A 7 7.83 -10.01 13.89
N ALA A 8 8.77 -10.90 13.56
CA ALA A 8 9.91 -11.19 14.42
C ALA A 8 10.78 -9.95 14.65
N LYS A 9 11.00 -9.14 13.61
CA LYS A 9 11.75 -7.87 13.72
C LYS A 9 11.03 -6.83 14.55
N MET A 10 9.72 -6.74 14.41
CA MET A 10 8.88 -5.76 15.13
C MET A 10 8.78 -6.05 16.63
N LYS A 11 8.97 -7.30 17.06
CA LYS A 11 9.05 -7.68 18.47
C LYS A 11 10.42 -7.41 19.11
N SER A 12 11.43 -7.02 18.32
CA SER A 12 12.80 -6.90 18.79
C SER A 12 13.11 -5.48 19.25
N THR A 13 13.64 -5.35 20.47
CA THR A 13 14.04 -4.06 21.06
C THR A 13 15.42 -3.59 20.60
N ARG A 14 15.83 -3.87 19.36
CA ARG A 14 17.13 -3.45 18.83
C ARG A 14 16.95 -2.52 17.65
N LYS A 15 17.57 -1.33 17.69
CA LYS A 15 17.59 -0.38 16.56
C LYS A 15 18.01 -1.02 15.22
N GLN A 16 18.92 -2.00 15.26
CA GLN A 16 19.34 -2.72 14.05
C GLN A 16 18.20 -3.52 13.38
N ASP A 17 17.20 -3.97 14.15
CA ASP A 17 16.04 -4.68 13.62
C ASP A 17 15.03 -3.75 12.96
N VAL A 18 14.89 -2.51 13.45
CA VAL A 18 14.17 -1.43 12.74
C VAL A 18 14.80 -1.17 11.38
N PHE A 19 16.13 -1.04 11.32
CA PHE A 19 16.85 -0.96 10.05
C PHE A 19 16.56 -2.18 9.16
N GLY A 20 16.70 -3.39 9.70
CA GLY A 20 16.48 -4.61 8.93
C GLY A 20 15.05 -4.79 8.44
N HIS A 21 14.06 -4.27 9.18
CA HIS A 21 12.66 -4.29 8.82
C HIS A 21 12.40 -3.35 7.65
N SER A 22 12.79 -2.08 7.79
CA SER A 22 12.66 -1.08 6.72
C SER A 22 13.39 -1.52 5.45
N PHE A 23 14.64 -1.97 5.58
CA PHE A 23 15.45 -2.45 4.46
C PHE A 23 14.82 -3.66 3.75
N LEU A 24 14.25 -4.60 4.51
CA LEU A 24 13.53 -5.76 3.94
C LEU A 24 12.28 -5.32 3.18
N LEU A 25 11.51 -4.39 3.75
CA LEU A 25 10.31 -3.85 3.09
C LEU A 25 10.68 -3.10 1.80
N THR A 26 11.74 -2.30 1.80
CA THR A 26 12.21 -1.64 0.58
C THR A 26 12.66 -2.65 -0.46
N CYS A 27 13.45 -3.67 -0.08
CA CYS A 27 13.87 -4.73 -1.00
C CYS A 27 12.68 -5.50 -1.61
N TRP A 28 11.68 -5.83 -0.78
CA TRP A 28 10.53 -6.61 -1.19
C TRP A 28 9.61 -5.83 -2.13
N ASN A 29 9.15 -4.65 -1.69
CA ASN A 29 8.18 -3.88 -2.47
C ASN A 29 8.82 -3.37 -3.76
N LEU A 30 10.08 -2.92 -3.74
CA LEU A 30 10.76 -2.54 -4.98
C LEU A 30 11.18 -3.74 -5.83
N MET A 31 11.04 -5.00 -5.37
CA MET A 31 11.56 -6.19 -6.06
C MET A 31 13.02 -6.03 -6.52
N CYS A 32 13.85 -5.42 -5.68
CA CYS A 32 15.21 -5.04 -6.02
C CYS A 32 16.25 -5.83 -5.23
N ARG A 33 17.51 -5.70 -5.62
CA ARG A 33 18.61 -6.34 -4.89
C ARG A 33 18.98 -5.48 -3.69
N ALA A 34 19.45 -6.10 -2.61
CA ALA A 34 19.99 -5.37 -1.46
C ALA A 34 21.07 -4.35 -1.84
N LYS A 35 21.89 -4.62 -2.86
CA LYS A 35 22.86 -3.64 -3.38
C LYS A 35 22.21 -2.41 -4.01
N SER A 36 21.10 -2.60 -4.73
CA SER A 36 20.30 -1.50 -5.27
C SER A 36 19.65 -0.71 -4.14
N THR A 37 19.13 -1.38 -3.11
CA THR A 37 18.57 -0.73 -1.91
C THR A 37 19.59 0.13 -1.18
N GLU A 38 20.84 -0.34 -1.05
CA GLU A 38 21.94 0.42 -0.45
C GLU A 38 22.25 1.73 -1.21
N SER A 39 22.04 1.76 -2.53
CA SER A 39 22.28 2.96 -3.35
C SER A 39 21.14 3.99 -3.34
N ILE A 40 20.03 3.71 -2.66
CA ILE A 40 18.87 4.62 -2.66
C ILE A 40 19.19 5.88 -1.85
N ARG A 41 18.84 7.03 -2.42
CA ARG A 41 18.99 8.36 -1.82
C ARG A 41 17.63 9.03 -1.66
N TYR A 42 17.55 10.03 -0.79
CA TYR A 42 16.33 10.83 -0.57
C TYR A 42 15.79 11.42 -1.87
N GLY A 43 16.68 11.92 -2.74
CA GLY A 43 16.29 12.46 -4.04
C GLY A 43 15.72 11.43 -5.04
N HIS A 44 15.76 10.13 -4.72
CA HIS A 44 15.10 9.11 -5.53
C HIS A 44 13.64 8.87 -5.10
N LEU A 45 13.25 9.36 -3.92
CA LEU A 45 11.89 9.27 -3.42
C LEU A 45 11.07 10.44 -3.96
N SER A 46 9.87 10.15 -4.42
CA SER A 46 8.89 11.15 -4.84
C SER A 46 7.50 10.67 -4.43
N TRP A 47 6.48 11.51 -4.58
CA TRP A 47 5.09 11.14 -4.36
C TRP A 47 4.31 11.38 -5.65
N ARG A 48 3.56 10.37 -6.08
CA ARG A 48 2.67 10.46 -7.24
C ARG A 48 1.30 9.95 -6.85
N GLU A 49 0.34 10.88 -6.85
CA GLU A 49 -1.06 10.63 -6.49
C GLU A 49 -1.19 9.98 -5.09
N ASP A 50 -1.43 8.68 -5.06
CA ASP A 50 -1.70 7.85 -3.89
C ASP A 50 -0.45 7.06 -3.41
N SER A 51 0.62 7.04 -4.21
CA SER A 51 1.78 6.20 -3.93
C SER A 51 3.05 7.00 -3.71
N MET A 52 3.89 6.51 -2.80
CA MET A 52 5.30 6.86 -2.82
C MET A 52 5.91 6.22 -4.06
N THR A 53 6.79 6.92 -4.74
CA THR A 53 7.52 6.39 -5.89
C THR A 53 9.01 6.42 -5.64
N MET A 54 9.73 5.41 -6.14
CA MET A 54 11.17 5.29 -5.97
C MET A 54 11.83 4.97 -7.31
N SER A 55 12.77 5.81 -7.72
CA SER A 55 13.59 5.59 -8.91
C SER A 55 14.95 4.98 -8.55
N PHE A 56 15.60 4.32 -9.52
CA PHE A 56 16.98 3.89 -9.39
C PHE A 56 17.87 4.75 -10.29
N ALA A 57 19.00 5.22 -9.77
CA ALA A 57 19.99 5.93 -10.57
C ALA A 57 20.71 5.00 -11.57
N HIS A 58 20.99 3.75 -11.13
CA HIS A 58 21.63 2.72 -11.93
C HIS A 58 20.98 1.36 -11.65
N MET A 59 20.82 0.55 -12.69
CA MET A 59 20.36 -0.84 -12.56
C MET A 59 21.39 -1.79 -13.18
N LYS A 60 21.45 -3.05 -12.74
CA LYS A 60 22.48 -4.00 -13.24
C LYS A 60 22.42 -4.23 -14.76
N ASN A 61 21.24 -4.03 -15.34
CA ASN A 61 20.94 -4.15 -16.76
C ASN A 61 20.97 -2.80 -17.51
N ASP A 62 21.31 -1.72 -16.82
CA ASP A 62 21.37 -0.34 -17.30
C ASP A 62 22.44 0.41 -16.49
N GLN A 63 23.71 0.05 -16.75
CA GLN A 63 24.86 0.58 -16.00
C GLN A 63 25.24 1.98 -16.49
N ASP A 64 25.08 2.23 -17.78
CA ASP A 64 25.23 3.51 -18.46
C ASP A 64 24.07 4.48 -18.17
N GLY A 65 22.92 3.98 -17.71
CA GLY A 65 21.78 4.80 -17.31
C GLY A 65 21.07 5.42 -18.50
N SER A 66 21.17 4.78 -19.66
CA SER A 66 20.57 5.24 -20.91
C SER A 66 19.07 4.93 -20.97
N ARG A 67 18.60 3.98 -20.16
CA ARG A 67 17.17 3.66 -20.09
C ARG A 67 16.40 4.70 -19.26
N PRO A 68 15.11 4.91 -19.56
CA PRO A 68 14.23 5.74 -18.74
C PRO A 68 14.28 5.28 -17.28
N ARG A 69 14.40 6.24 -16.35
CA ARG A 69 14.40 5.98 -14.91
C ARG A 69 12.97 5.82 -14.41
N ASP A 70 12.36 4.71 -14.81
CA ASP A 70 10.96 4.46 -14.50
C ASP A 70 10.75 4.32 -12.98
N PRO A 71 9.90 5.17 -12.39
CA PRO A 71 9.65 5.14 -10.96
C PRO A 71 8.80 3.93 -10.58
N ARG A 72 9.21 3.24 -9.51
CA ARG A 72 8.44 2.13 -8.94
C ARG A 72 7.49 2.66 -7.89
N HIS A 73 6.21 2.36 -8.05
CA HIS A 73 5.15 2.72 -7.11
C HIS A 73 5.26 1.87 -5.85
N VAL A 74 4.96 2.48 -4.70
CA VAL A 74 5.03 1.94 -3.36
C VAL A 74 3.87 2.51 -2.55
N TYR A 75 2.81 1.72 -2.40
CA TYR A 75 1.61 2.04 -1.66
C TYR A 75 1.78 1.81 -0.16
N ALA A 76 1.01 2.54 0.62
CA ALA A 76 0.88 2.27 2.05
C ALA A 76 -0.13 1.14 2.30
N ASN A 77 0.20 0.23 3.22
CA ASN A 77 -0.77 -0.73 3.76
C ASN A 77 -1.17 -0.34 5.19
N ARG A 78 -2.38 0.19 5.35
CA ARG A 78 -2.87 0.65 6.66
C ARG A 78 -3.48 -0.45 7.50
N THR A 79 -3.90 -1.57 6.89
CA THR A 79 -4.57 -2.67 7.59
C THR A 79 -3.57 -3.65 8.21
N MET A 80 -2.41 -3.79 7.58
CA MET A 80 -1.29 -4.58 8.08
C MET A 80 -0.05 -3.69 8.17
N PRO A 81 0.04 -2.85 9.22
CA PRO A 81 1.06 -1.83 9.30
C PRO A 81 2.46 -2.45 9.43
N GLU A 82 2.58 -3.71 9.85
CA GLU A 82 3.85 -4.42 9.88
C GLU A 82 4.46 -4.64 8.49
N VAL A 83 3.65 -4.79 7.44
CA VAL A 83 4.16 -4.99 6.06
C VAL A 83 4.21 -3.71 5.23
N CYS A 84 3.74 -2.60 5.79
CA CYS A 84 3.62 -1.32 5.10
C CYS A 84 5.00 -0.68 4.84
N PRO A 85 5.46 -0.56 3.58
CA PRO A 85 6.76 0.03 3.27
C PRO A 85 6.85 1.50 3.64
N VAL A 86 5.78 2.28 3.40
CA VAL A 86 5.74 3.71 3.72
C VAL A 86 5.89 3.92 5.23
N LEU A 87 5.14 3.17 6.03
CA LEU A 87 5.25 3.21 7.49
C LEU A 87 6.61 2.70 7.97
N GLY A 88 7.13 1.59 7.42
CA GLY A 88 8.44 1.07 7.80
C GLY A 88 9.60 2.05 7.55
N ILE A 89 9.54 2.82 6.46
CA ILE A 89 10.50 3.90 6.18
C ILE A 89 10.31 5.07 7.14
N ALA A 90 9.07 5.45 7.43
CA ALA A 90 8.79 6.49 8.40
C ALA A 90 9.27 6.16 9.81
N VAL A 91 8.99 4.95 10.32
CA VAL A 91 9.49 4.50 11.62
C VAL A 91 11.01 4.47 11.65
N TYR A 92 11.64 4.04 10.55
CA TYR A 92 13.09 4.09 10.41
C TYR A 92 13.62 5.53 10.56
N PHE A 93 13.04 6.51 9.85
CA PHE A 93 13.45 7.90 9.98
C PHE A 93 13.17 8.49 11.36
N ALA A 94 12.07 8.14 12.00
CA ALA A 94 11.74 8.64 13.32
C ALA A 94 12.75 8.18 14.38
N ILE A 95 13.33 6.99 14.21
CA ILE A 95 14.27 6.38 15.16
C ILE A 95 15.73 6.70 14.81
N MET A 96 16.06 6.80 13.52
CA MET A 96 17.44 6.93 13.03
C MET A 96 17.80 8.34 12.56
N GLY A 97 16.80 9.19 12.31
CA GLY A 97 16.97 10.54 11.76
C GLY A 97 17.36 10.57 10.28
N PHE A 98 17.58 11.78 9.79
CA PHE A 98 18.09 12.05 8.44
C PHE A 98 19.61 12.29 8.47
N THR A 99 20.27 11.95 7.36
CA THR A 99 21.71 12.19 7.19
C THR A 99 21.99 13.16 6.06
N GLN A 100 23.05 13.96 6.23
CA GLN A 100 23.46 14.95 5.23
C GLN A 100 23.96 14.31 3.91
N ASP A 101 24.42 13.05 3.96
CA ASP A 101 24.85 12.32 2.76
C ASP A 101 23.70 11.94 1.82
N GLY A 102 22.45 12.20 2.24
CA GLY A 102 21.25 12.01 1.45
C GLY A 102 20.91 10.54 1.20
N LYS A 103 21.55 9.57 1.86
CA LYS A 103 21.25 8.15 1.68
C LYS A 103 20.01 7.75 2.47
N LEU A 104 19.16 6.92 1.86
CA LEU A 104 18.03 6.31 2.56
C LEU A 104 18.52 5.48 3.76
N PHE A 105 19.61 4.75 3.57
CA PHE A 105 20.25 3.93 4.62
C PHE A 105 21.73 4.33 4.76
N PRO A 106 22.07 5.28 5.66
CA PRO A 106 23.42 5.79 5.83
C PRO A 106 24.40 4.79 6.46
N GLY A 107 25.69 5.02 6.18
CA GLY A 107 26.82 4.20 6.62
C GLY A 107 27.39 3.30 5.51
N GLY A 108 28.52 2.67 5.77
CA GLY A 108 29.16 1.74 4.83
C GLY A 108 28.62 0.31 4.91
N ASN A 109 28.56 -0.37 3.76
CA ASN A 109 28.29 -1.80 3.66
C ASN A 109 26.92 -2.23 4.24
N GLN A 110 25.85 -1.53 3.84
CA GLN A 110 24.49 -1.82 4.29
C GLN A 110 24.03 -3.20 3.84
N TYR A 111 24.57 -3.70 2.72
CA TYR A 111 24.35 -5.08 2.28
C TYR A 111 24.75 -6.08 3.37
N SER A 112 25.99 -6.01 3.87
CA SER A 112 26.46 -6.93 4.91
C SER A 112 25.74 -6.69 6.23
N ARG A 113 25.42 -5.44 6.58
CA ARG A 113 24.61 -5.12 7.76
C ARG A 113 23.24 -5.79 7.70
N PHE A 114 22.54 -5.65 6.57
CA PHE A 114 21.24 -6.29 6.35
C PHE A 114 21.34 -7.80 6.42
N LEU A 115 22.35 -8.41 5.79
CA LEU A 115 22.55 -9.86 5.84
C LEU A 115 22.78 -10.37 7.27
N LYS A 116 23.59 -9.68 8.08
CA LYS A 116 23.80 -10.03 9.50
C LYS A 116 22.48 -9.97 10.29
N VAL A 117 21.73 -8.89 10.11
CA VAL A 117 20.43 -8.67 10.75
C VAL A 117 19.36 -9.68 10.28
N LEU A 118 19.40 -10.10 9.02
CA LEU A 118 18.52 -11.13 8.49
C LEU A 118 18.85 -12.50 9.10
N LYS A 119 20.13 -12.89 9.10
CA LYS A 119 20.58 -14.15 9.71
C LYS A 119 20.22 -14.23 11.19
N SER A 120 20.46 -13.17 11.97
CA SER A 120 20.09 -13.12 13.39
C SER A 120 18.61 -13.40 13.61
N VAL A 121 17.72 -12.85 12.77
CA VAL A 121 16.28 -13.07 12.90
C VAL A 121 15.86 -14.47 12.45
N LEU A 122 16.45 -15.00 11.38
CA LEU A 122 16.16 -16.36 10.92
C LEU A 122 16.59 -17.44 11.91
N CYS A 123 17.61 -17.17 12.74
CA CYS A 123 18.05 -18.06 13.81
C CYS A 123 17.26 -17.91 15.11
N GLY A 124 16.41 -16.89 15.24
CA GLY A 124 15.61 -16.64 16.45
C GLY A 124 14.45 -17.62 16.61
N ASP A 125 14.01 -17.84 17.86
CA ASP A 125 13.03 -18.88 18.24
C ASP A 125 11.76 -18.83 17.37
N LEU A 126 11.15 -17.64 17.22
CA LEU A 126 9.94 -17.46 16.42
C LEU A 126 10.10 -17.90 14.95
N MET A 127 11.29 -17.70 14.38
CA MET A 127 11.54 -18.11 12.99
C MET A 127 11.92 -19.58 12.87
N ARG A 128 12.50 -20.20 13.90
CA ARG A 128 12.82 -21.63 13.88
C ARG A 128 11.58 -22.49 13.74
N ASP A 129 10.50 -22.14 14.45
CA ASP A 129 9.25 -22.90 14.38
C ASP A 129 8.63 -22.79 12.98
N VAL A 130 8.53 -21.56 12.46
CA VAL A 130 8.02 -21.28 11.10
C VAL A 130 8.85 -21.96 10.01
N LEU A 131 10.17 -22.04 10.19
CA LEU A 131 11.07 -22.71 9.25
C LEU A 131 10.91 -24.23 9.29
N THR A 132 10.80 -24.80 10.50
CA THR A 132 10.58 -26.24 10.71
C THR A 132 9.25 -26.69 10.10
N GLU A 133 8.16 -25.94 10.36
CA GLU A 133 6.85 -26.19 9.74
C GLU A 133 6.88 -26.14 8.21
N ALA A 134 7.73 -25.27 7.64
CA ALA A 134 7.90 -25.15 6.20
C ALA A 134 8.90 -26.17 5.61
N GLY A 135 9.51 -27.03 6.42
CA GLY A 135 10.56 -27.96 5.98
C GLY A 135 11.82 -27.25 5.46
N MET A 136 12.12 -26.04 5.95
CA MET A 136 13.22 -25.20 5.49
C MET A 136 14.23 -24.93 6.61
N THR A 137 15.47 -24.60 6.24
CA THR A 137 16.49 -24.15 7.18
C THR A 137 16.78 -22.66 7.02
N HIS A 138 17.35 -22.03 8.04
CA HIS A 138 17.74 -20.62 8.00
C HIS A 138 18.74 -20.32 6.87
N GLY A 139 19.57 -21.29 6.49
CA GLY A 139 20.55 -21.18 5.40
C GLY A 139 19.92 -21.11 4.00
N ALA A 140 18.67 -21.51 3.84
CA ALA A 140 17.94 -21.42 2.56
C ALA A 140 17.62 -19.96 2.16
N PHE A 141 17.78 -19.01 3.08
CA PHE A 141 17.42 -17.61 2.88
C PHE A 141 18.66 -16.71 2.83
N GLY A 142 18.67 -15.83 1.84
CA GLY A 142 19.66 -14.76 1.70
C GLY A 142 19.04 -13.49 1.17
N THR A 143 19.87 -12.48 0.89
CA THR A 143 19.40 -11.18 0.39
C THR A 143 18.66 -11.28 -0.96
N HIS A 144 19.00 -12.28 -1.78
CA HIS A 144 18.29 -12.55 -3.04
C HIS A 144 16.92 -13.17 -2.86
N SER A 145 16.65 -13.83 -1.73
CA SER A 145 15.36 -14.46 -1.45
C SER A 145 14.23 -13.45 -1.38
N THR A 146 14.51 -12.21 -0.95
CA THR A 146 13.52 -11.13 -0.94
C THR A 146 13.01 -10.81 -2.35
N ARG A 147 13.92 -10.58 -3.30
CA ARG A 147 13.56 -10.25 -4.69
C ARG A 147 12.86 -11.42 -5.39
N LYS A 148 13.40 -12.64 -5.25
CA LYS A 148 12.83 -13.85 -5.85
C LYS A 148 11.44 -14.14 -5.24
N GLY A 149 11.34 -14.10 -3.92
CA GLY A 149 10.10 -14.34 -3.21
C GLY A 149 9.01 -13.31 -3.53
N ALA A 150 9.38 -12.04 -3.72
CA ALA A 150 8.43 -11.01 -4.15
C ALA A 150 7.87 -11.29 -5.55
N ALA A 151 8.75 -11.64 -6.51
CA ALA A 151 8.33 -12.02 -7.87
C ALA A 151 7.44 -13.27 -7.87
N THR A 152 7.85 -14.32 -7.15
CA THR A 152 7.04 -15.54 -7.00
C THR A 152 5.69 -15.23 -6.37
N TYR A 153 5.67 -14.40 -5.31
CA TYR A 153 4.44 -14.03 -4.63
C TYR A 153 3.45 -13.36 -5.59
N VAL A 154 3.85 -12.31 -6.32
CA VAL A 154 2.93 -11.65 -7.25
C VAL A 154 2.48 -12.55 -8.39
N SER A 155 3.35 -13.44 -8.86
CA SER A 155 2.99 -14.41 -9.91
C SER A 155 1.97 -15.47 -9.45
N SER A 156 1.89 -15.77 -8.15
CA SER A 156 1.04 -16.84 -7.62
C SER A 156 -0.09 -16.38 -6.70
N CYS A 157 -0.20 -15.07 -6.42
CA CYS A 157 -1.18 -14.54 -5.46
C CYS A 157 -2.61 -14.42 -6.00
N SER A 158 -2.83 -14.55 -7.31
CA SER A 158 -4.12 -14.37 -7.97
C SER A 158 -4.25 -15.33 -9.16
N THR A 159 -5.46 -15.80 -9.44
CA THR A 159 -5.79 -16.53 -10.67
C THR A 159 -5.77 -15.64 -11.91
N SER A 160 -5.79 -14.31 -11.71
CA SER A 160 -5.56 -13.29 -12.72
C SER A 160 -4.35 -12.46 -12.28
N GLY A 161 -3.19 -13.11 -12.23
CA GLY A 161 -1.93 -12.49 -11.84
C GLY A 161 -1.50 -11.38 -12.80
N PRO A 162 -0.58 -10.50 -12.36
CA PRO A 162 -0.05 -9.43 -13.21
C PRO A 162 0.77 -10.01 -14.37
N PHE A 163 0.90 -9.23 -15.43
CA PHE A 163 1.63 -9.64 -16.62
C PHE A 163 3.09 -10.00 -16.29
N THR A 164 3.53 -11.18 -16.74
CA THR A 164 4.87 -11.71 -16.42
C THR A 164 5.99 -10.77 -16.86
N ALA A 165 5.83 -10.08 -17.99
CA ALA A 165 6.85 -9.14 -18.42
C ALA A 165 6.99 -7.97 -17.44
N SER A 166 5.88 -7.47 -16.89
CA SER A 166 5.87 -6.39 -15.89
C SER A 166 6.53 -6.85 -14.58
N ILE A 167 6.33 -8.11 -14.16
CA ILE A 167 7.07 -8.73 -13.04
C ILE A 167 8.57 -8.72 -13.33
N CYS A 168 9.00 -9.14 -14.52
CA CYS A 168 10.40 -9.18 -14.93
C CYS A 168 11.03 -7.78 -15.00
N LEU A 169 10.32 -6.82 -15.57
CA LEU A 169 10.74 -5.42 -15.68
C LEU A 169 10.91 -4.81 -14.28
N ARG A 170 9.92 -4.98 -13.38
CA ARG A 170 10.05 -4.58 -11.97
C ARG A 170 11.15 -5.37 -11.27
N ALA A 171 11.40 -6.65 -11.55
CA ALA A 171 12.53 -7.38 -10.94
C ALA A 171 13.92 -6.96 -11.47
N GLY A 172 13.98 -6.16 -12.54
CA GLY A 172 15.21 -5.87 -13.29
C GLY A 172 15.79 -7.13 -13.93
N TRP A 173 14.93 -8.00 -14.45
CA TRP A 173 15.29 -9.19 -15.22
C TRP A 173 15.20 -8.90 -16.72
N LYS A 174 16.08 -9.53 -17.50
CA LYS A 174 15.99 -9.49 -18.95
C LYS A 174 14.81 -10.33 -19.41
N LEU A 175 14.06 -9.82 -20.38
CA LEU A 175 13.02 -10.59 -21.06
C LEU A 175 13.67 -11.51 -22.12
N PRO A 176 13.07 -12.66 -22.42
CA PRO A 176 13.62 -13.60 -23.38
C PRO A 176 13.52 -13.08 -24.83
N GLY A 177 14.58 -13.27 -25.61
CA GLY A 177 14.60 -13.03 -27.05
C GLY A 177 14.28 -11.58 -27.44
N VAL A 178 13.35 -11.41 -28.38
CA VAL A 178 12.98 -10.09 -28.92
C VAL A 178 12.15 -9.25 -27.95
N GLN A 179 11.56 -9.84 -26.92
CA GLN A 179 10.68 -9.13 -25.98
C GLN A 179 11.40 -8.00 -25.25
N ASP A 180 12.70 -8.14 -24.95
CA ASP A 180 13.50 -7.11 -24.26
C ASP A 180 13.63 -5.80 -25.07
N LYS A 181 13.33 -5.84 -26.38
CA LYS A 181 13.36 -4.67 -27.29
C LYS A 181 12.01 -3.98 -27.46
N TYR A 182 10.91 -4.66 -27.18
CA TYR A 182 9.56 -4.19 -27.52
C TYR A 182 8.65 -4.02 -26.31
N VAL A 183 8.94 -4.69 -25.20
CA VAL A 183 8.14 -4.59 -24.00
C VAL A 183 8.82 -3.65 -23.02
N TYR A 184 8.16 -2.52 -22.77
CA TYR A 184 8.65 -1.45 -21.92
C TYR A 184 7.92 -1.46 -20.57
N PHE A 185 8.52 -0.76 -19.61
CA PHE A 185 7.89 -0.54 -18.33
C PHE A 185 6.64 0.31 -18.51
N GLU A 186 5.54 -0.13 -17.90
CA GLU A 186 4.28 0.60 -17.88
C GLU A 186 3.87 0.91 -16.44
N ALA A 187 3.57 2.17 -16.17
CA ALA A 187 3.25 2.63 -14.82
C ALA A 187 1.99 1.96 -14.28
N ALA A 188 0.98 1.72 -15.12
CA ALA A 188 -0.26 1.07 -14.71
C ALA A 188 -0.02 -0.35 -14.16
N ASP A 189 0.76 -1.16 -14.86
CA ASP A 189 1.10 -2.51 -14.42
C ASP A 189 1.93 -2.49 -13.13
N ASP A 190 2.87 -1.55 -13.03
CA ASP A 190 3.70 -1.38 -11.85
C ASP A 190 2.89 -1.02 -10.60
N MET A 191 1.85 -0.21 -10.76
CA MET A 191 0.90 0.09 -9.69
C MET A 191 0.14 -1.17 -9.24
N VAL A 192 -0.30 -2.04 -10.16
CA VAL A 192 -0.96 -3.32 -9.81
C VAL A 192 -0.01 -4.23 -9.05
N LEU A 193 1.23 -4.32 -9.53
CA LEU A 193 2.26 -5.12 -8.89
C LEU A 193 2.48 -4.68 -7.45
N ASP A 194 2.60 -3.38 -7.21
CA ASP A 194 2.82 -2.89 -5.87
C ASP A 194 1.60 -3.03 -4.95
N PHE A 195 0.38 -2.84 -5.48
CA PHE A 195 -0.86 -3.14 -4.77
C PHE A 195 -0.86 -4.57 -4.21
N LEU A 196 -0.41 -5.55 -5.02
CA LEU A 196 -0.28 -6.93 -4.59
C LEU A 196 0.89 -7.12 -3.60
N LEU A 197 2.06 -6.54 -3.87
CA LEU A 197 3.25 -6.66 -3.01
C LEU A 197 3.01 -6.11 -1.62
N THR A 198 2.25 -5.03 -1.50
CA THR A 198 1.88 -4.42 -0.23
C THR A 198 0.79 -5.22 0.50
N LEU A 199 0.26 -6.30 -0.10
CA LEU A 199 -0.82 -7.14 0.42
C LEU A 199 -2.15 -6.39 0.58
N LEU A 200 -2.36 -5.37 -0.24
CA LEU A 200 -3.66 -4.72 -0.33
C LEU A 200 -4.63 -5.66 -1.05
N THR A 201 -5.90 -5.61 -0.66
CA THR A 201 -6.96 -6.35 -1.32
C THR A 201 -8.13 -5.42 -1.58
N LEU A 202 -8.88 -5.67 -2.65
CA LEU A 202 -10.06 -4.87 -2.98
C LEU A 202 -11.12 -4.90 -1.87
N ARG A 203 -11.11 -5.92 -1.00
CA ARG A 203 -11.98 -5.99 0.18
C ARG A 203 -11.62 -4.94 1.26
N PHE A 204 -10.38 -4.47 1.29
CA PHE A 204 -9.90 -3.47 2.25
C PHE A 204 -10.19 -2.02 1.83
N TYR A 205 -10.98 -1.80 0.77
CA TYR A 205 -11.54 -0.52 0.30
C TYR A 205 -12.23 0.35 1.37
N ARG A 206 -12.42 -0.15 2.60
CA ARG A 206 -13.39 0.40 3.55
C ARG A 206 -12.83 1.36 4.60
N ARG A 207 -11.52 1.58 4.69
CA ARG A 207 -10.96 2.42 5.77
C ARG A 207 -9.94 3.43 5.23
N PHE A 208 -10.44 4.41 4.50
CA PHE A 208 -9.80 5.69 4.30
C PHE A 208 -9.88 6.49 5.59
N PHE A 209 -8.75 6.98 6.10
CA PHE A 209 -8.74 7.86 7.26
C PHE A 209 -8.99 9.29 6.80
N ASN A 210 -10.25 9.75 6.82
CA ASN A 210 -10.48 11.17 6.64
C ASN A 210 -10.37 11.90 7.97
N THR A 211 -9.79 13.07 7.89
CA THR A 211 -9.87 14.08 8.92
C THR A 211 -11.25 14.70 8.86
N GLN A 212 -12.14 14.32 9.77
CA GLN A 212 -13.41 15.01 9.89
C GLN A 212 -13.14 16.45 10.29
N SER A 213 -13.50 17.36 9.40
CA SER A 213 -14.32 18.48 9.81
C SER A 213 -15.10 18.97 8.60
N GLY A 214 -16.42 18.97 8.70
CA GLY A 214 -17.26 19.75 7.79
C GLY A 214 -17.04 21.26 7.91
N GLN A 215 -16.07 21.70 8.72
CA GLN A 215 -15.69 23.09 8.99
C GLN A 215 -14.24 23.34 8.57
N THR A 216 -14.03 24.39 7.79
CA THR A 216 -12.72 24.74 7.19
C THR A 216 -11.65 25.11 8.23
N GLN A 217 -12.05 25.63 9.40
CA GLN A 217 -11.15 26.01 10.49
C GLN A 217 -10.49 24.81 11.18
N ASP A 218 -11.25 23.78 11.49
CA ASP A 218 -10.75 22.54 12.11
C ASP A 218 -9.74 21.81 11.20
N ALA A 219 -9.95 21.85 9.88
CA ALA A 219 -9.03 21.27 8.90
C ALA A 219 -7.69 22.02 8.87
N LEU A 220 -7.71 23.35 9.04
CA LEU A 220 -6.49 24.17 9.12
C LEU A 220 -5.73 23.91 10.43
N GLU A 221 -6.43 23.90 11.55
CA GLU A 221 -5.84 23.62 12.87
C GLU A 221 -5.20 22.22 12.89
N LEU A 222 -5.89 21.22 12.33
CA LEU A 222 -5.35 19.88 12.23
C LEU A 222 -4.10 19.82 11.36
N ARG A 223 -4.06 20.52 10.22
CA ARG A 223 -2.86 20.59 9.37
C ARG A 223 -1.68 21.19 10.13
N GLN A 224 -1.90 22.28 10.85
CA GLN A 224 -0.86 22.92 11.67
C GLN A 224 -0.35 21.96 12.74
N ARG A 225 -1.25 21.27 13.46
CA ARG A 225 -0.89 20.29 14.49
C ARG A 225 -0.16 19.07 13.93
N ILE A 226 -0.55 18.59 12.73
CA ILE A 226 0.18 17.54 12.02
C ILE A 226 1.57 18.07 11.67
N GLN A 227 1.68 19.24 11.05
CA GLN A 227 2.98 19.80 10.65
C GLN A 227 3.93 19.95 11.84
N VAL A 228 3.47 20.52 12.96
CA VAL A 228 4.27 20.64 14.20
C VAL A 228 4.74 19.28 14.70
N ALA A 229 3.86 18.27 14.68
CA ALA A 229 4.21 16.91 15.07
C ALA A 229 5.25 16.29 14.12
N LEU A 230 5.15 16.56 12.82
CA LEU A 230 6.10 16.07 11.84
C LEU A 230 7.46 16.74 11.97
N ASP A 231 7.50 18.06 12.15
CA ASP A 231 8.73 18.81 12.36
C ASP A 231 9.46 18.36 13.63
N ALA A 232 8.70 17.98 14.67
CA ALA A 232 9.25 17.44 15.91
C ALA A 232 9.82 16.03 15.76
N VAL A 233 9.19 15.16 14.98
CA VAL A 233 9.61 13.75 14.79
C VAL A 233 10.71 13.63 13.74
N PHE A 234 10.65 14.49 12.74
CA PHE A 234 11.49 14.44 11.55
C PHE A 234 12.14 15.81 11.31
N PRO A 235 13.06 16.24 12.17
CA PRO A 235 13.75 17.51 11.99
C PRO A 235 14.53 17.49 10.67
N GLY A 236 14.30 18.49 9.81
CA GLY A 236 14.98 18.61 8.51
C GLY A 236 14.40 17.73 7.40
N LEU A 237 13.16 17.27 7.55
CA LEU A 237 12.47 16.49 6.54
C LEU A 237 12.25 17.31 5.25
N PRO A 238 12.68 16.82 4.08
CA PRO A 238 12.43 17.53 2.84
C PRO A 238 10.94 17.58 2.52
N VAL A 239 10.45 18.75 2.10
CA VAL A 239 9.04 19.09 1.85
C VAL A 239 8.32 18.10 0.90
N TRP A 240 9.07 17.39 0.04
CA TRP A 240 8.54 16.45 -0.96
C TRP A 240 8.26 15.03 -0.45
N ILE A 241 8.68 14.66 0.77
CA ILE A 241 8.14 13.44 1.37
C ILE A 241 6.69 13.78 1.73
N GLY A 242 5.72 13.14 1.08
CA GLY A 242 4.30 13.31 1.39
C GLY A 242 4.00 12.69 2.76
N ILE A 243 4.20 13.45 3.83
CA ILE A 243 4.21 12.91 5.21
C ILE A 243 2.80 12.70 5.78
N PHE A 244 1.77 13.08 5.04
CA PHE A 244 0.40 13.02 5.53
C PHE A 244 -0.08 11.58 5.81
N ASP A 245 0.44 10.56 5.10
CA ASP A 245 0.12 9.16 5.37
C ASP A 245 0.92 8.58 6.57
N VAL A 246 2.05 9.18 6.92
CA VAL A 246 2.92 8.72 8.01
C VAL A 246 2.25 8.92 9.36
N SER A 247 1.69 10.12 9.61
CA SER A 247 1.01 10.44 10.86
C SER A 247 -0.19 9.54 11.14
N GLN A 248 -1.00 9.23 10.12
CA GLN A 248 -2.18 8.38 10.24
C GLN A 248 -1.83 6.89 10.40
N ASN A 249 -0.80 6.42 9.70
CA ASN A 249 -0.32 5.04 9.86
C ASN A 249 0.36 4.80 11.22
N LEU A 250 1.09 5.80 11.73
CA LEU A 250 1.62 5.78 13.10
C LEU A 250 0.48 5.73 14.12
N PHE A 251 -0.59 6.49 13.86
CA PHE A 251 -1.77 6.56 14.72
C PHE A 251 -2.53 5.23 14.82
N ALA A 252 -2.75 4.55 13.69
CA ALA A 252 -3.43 3.25 13.62
C ALA A 252 -2.61 2.11 14.25
N ALA A 253 -1.29 2.28 14.41
CA ALA A 253 -0.38 1.21 14.77
C ALA A 253 0.08 1.22 16.25
N LYS A 254 -0.59 2.01 17.11
CA LYS A 254 -0.30 2.12 18.56
C LYS A 254 -0.30 0.78 19.31
N SER A 255 -1.00 -0.25 18.83
CA SER A 255 -0.99 -1.59 19.46
C SER A 255 0.07 -2.55 18.91
N THR A 256 0.75 -2.17 17.82
CA THR A 256 1.46 -3.12 16.94
C THR A 256 2.95 -2.79 16.79
N PHE A 257 3.38 -1.58 17.13
CA PHE A 257 4.77 -1.12 16.97
C PHE A 257 5.56 -1.14 18.28
N ASP A 258 6.86 -1.32 18.10
CA ASP A 258 7.95 -1.40 19.09
C ASP A 258 7.92 -0.26 20.15
N PRO A 259 8.30 -0.50 21.43
CA PRO A 259 8.52 0.53 22.45
C PRO A 259 9.27 1.78 21.97
N PHE A 260 10.21 1.66 21.01
CA PHE A 260 10.97 2.82 20.53
C PHE A 260 10.15 3.89 19.84
N ILE A 261 9.02 3.53 19.23
CA ILE A 261 8.16 4.55 18.63
C ILE A 261 7.58 5.46 19.71
N PHE A 262 7.34 4.91 20.91
CA PHE A 262 6.81 5.65 22.05
C PHE A 262 7.84 6.58 22.69
N ASP A 263 9.14 6.33 22.47
CA ASP A 263 10.22 7.24 22.88
C ASP A 263 10.41 8.42 21.92
N THR A 264 9.79 8.40 20.74
CA THR A 264 9.85 9.53 19.80
C THR A 264 9.08 10.74 20.36
N PRO A 265 9.45 11.97 19.97
CA PRO A 265 8.76 13.18 20.41
C PRO A 265 7.24 13.15 20.21
N LEU A 266 6.73 12.40 19.22
CA LEU A 266 5.30 12.26 18.95
C LEU A 266 4.51 11.64 20.10
N PHE A 267 5.12 10.72 20.84
CA PHE A 267 4.46 9.85 21.80
C PHE A 267 4.95 10.04 23.25
N LYS A 268 5.85 11.00 23.49
CA LYS A 268 6.21 11.44 24.85
C LYS A 268 4.95 11.96 25.58
N MET A 269 4.88 11.73 26.89
CA MET A 269 3.69 12.01 27.73
C MET A 269 3.10 13.42 27.55
N ASN A 270 3.93 14.43 27.26
CA ASN A 270 3.46 15.81 27.06
C ASN A 270 2.58 15.99 25.80
N ASN A 271 2.63 15.05 24.84
CA ASN A 271 1.85 15.08 23.60
C ASN A 271 0.64 14.12 23.61
N GLU A 272 0.37 13.44 24.73
CA GLU A 272 -0.78 12.54 24.85
C GLU A 272 -2.14 13.24 24.62
N PRO A 273 -2.37 14.49 25.09
CA PRO A 273 -3.58 15.24 24.73
C PRO A 273 -3.71 15.51 23.23
N GLN A 274 -2.60 15.80 22.54
CA GLN A 274 -2.57 15.99 21.09
C GLN A 274 -2.91 14.68 20.35
N LEU A 275 -2.40 13.56 20.84
CA LEU A 275 -2.70 12.23 20.30
C LEU A 275 -4.17 11.86 20.48
N GLN A 276 -4.76 12.11 21.66
CA GLN A 276 -6.18 11.88 21.90
C GLN A 276 -7.07 12.81 21.04
N TRP A 277 -6.65 14.07 20.88
CA TRP A 277 -7.34 15.04 20.04
C TRP A 277 -7.36 14.61 18.56
N GLN A 278 -6.24 14.08 18.05
CA GLN A 278 -6.15 13.50 16.71
C GLN A 278 -7.00 12.23 16.59
N LYS A 279 -6.99 11.35 17.59
CA LYS A 279 -7.79 10.10 17.61
C LYS A 279 -9.25 10.31 17.29
N GLN A 280 -9.83 11.33 17.92
CA GLN A 280 -11.25 11.63 17.84
C GLN A 280 -11.68 12.20 16.49
N ARG A 281 -10.72 12.73 15.71
CA ARG A 281 -10.96 13.42 14.43
C ARG A 281 -10.50 12.64 13.21
N VAL A 282 -9.89 11.47 13.43
CA VAL A 282 -9.42 10.53 12.40
C VAL A 282 -10.49 9.46 12.20
N GLU A 283 -11.25 9.54 11.11
CA GLU A 283 -12.34 8.62 10.78
C GLU A 283 -11.94 7.59 9.72
N CYS A 284 -12.15 6.31 9.99
CA CYS A 284 -12.11 5.26 8.97
C CYS A 284 -13.40 5.22 8.12
N ARG A 285 -13.46 5.93 7.00
CA ARG A 285 -14.58 5.91 6.04
C ARG A 285 -14.15 5.58 4.60
N LYS A 286 -15.02 5.74 3.59
CA LYS A 286 -14.61 5.68 2.17
C LYS A 286 -14.06 7.04 1.74
N CYS A 287 -13.14 7.04 0.78
CA CYS A 287 -12.66 8.27 0.15
C CYS A 287 -13.80 8.95 -0.64
N GLN A 288 -13.95 10.26 -0.44
CA GLN A 288 -14.91 11.14 -1.09
C GLN A 288 -14.17 12.18 -1.93
N MET A 289 -14.81 12.73 -2.96
CA MET A 289 -14.22 13.73 -3.86
C MET A 289 -13.74 15.01 -3.13
N VAL A 290 -14.29 15.30 -1.95
CA VAL A 290 -13.93 16.47 -1.12
C VAL A 290 -12.81 16.17 -0.11
N ASP A 291 -12.31 14.93 -0.09
CA ASP A 291 -11.29 14.53 0.86
C ASP A 291 -9.94 15.11 0.46
N TYR A 292 -9.27 15.70 1.45
CA TYR A 292 -7.97 16.35 1.25
C TYR A 292 -6.84 15.35 0.96
N ILE A 293 -6.96 14.12 1.48
CA ILE A 293 -5.98 13.05 1.28
C ILE A 293 -6.54 12.10 0.22
N THR A 294 -5.75 11.78 -0.80
CA THR A 294 -6.15 10.84 -1.88
C THR A 294 -5.51 9.47 -1.73
N ALA A 295 -4.85 9.20 -0.60
CA ALA A 295 -4.07 8.00 -0.40
C ALA A 295 -4.95 6.76 -0.08
N THR A 296 -5.68 6.26 -1.08
CA THR A 296 -6.55 5.09 -1.00
C THR A 296 -5.81 3.75 -1.02
N GLY A 297 -4.53 3.74 -1.40
CA GLY A 297 -3.75 2.56 -1.72
C GLY A 297 -4.19 1.89 -3.03
N ILE A 298 -4.95 2.55 -3.90
CA ILE A 298 -5.61 1.90 -5.05
C ILE A 298 -5.10 2.52 -6.35
N PRO A 299 -4.62 1.70 -7.29
CA PRO A 299 -4.28 2.21 -8.61
C PRO A 299 -5.50 2.85 -9.29
N PRO A 300 -5.35 4.03 -9.95
CA PRO A 300 -6.48 4.75 -10.54
C PRO A 300 -7.37 3.92 -11.48
N HIS A 301 -6.77 2.99 -12.22
CA HIS A 301 -7.49 2.13 -13.16
C HIS A 301 -8.35 1.06 -12.46
N PHE A 302 -8.01 0.63 -11.24
CA PHE A 302 -8.91 -0.24 -10.45
C PHE A 302 -10.18 0.49 -10.02
N ILE A 303 -10.10 1.81 -9.79
CA ILE A 303 -11.28 2.63 -9.48
C ILE A 303 -12.24 2.65 -10.67
N LEU A 304 -11.71 2.74 -11.90
CA LEU A 304 -12.53 2.66 -13.11
C LEU A 304 -13.20 1.30 -13.26
N MET A 305 -12.46 0.20 -13.06
CA MET A 305 -13.05 -1.14 -13.10
C MET A 305 -14.13 -1.34 -12.03
N PHE A 306 -13.90 -0.82 -10.82
CA PHE A 306 -14.89 -0.86 -9.75
C PHE A 306 -16.15 -0.08 -10.13
N ARG A 307 -16.01 1.15 -10.65
CA ARG A 307 -17.14 1.96 -11.12
C ARG A 307 -17.94 1.23 -12.20
N LEU A 308 -17.27 0.59 -13.16
CA LEU A 308 -17.93 -0.23 -14.18
C LEU A 308 -18.69 -1.42 -13.58
N SER A 309 -18.13 -2.06 -12.54
CA SER A 309 -18.83 -3.15 -11.84
C SER A 309 -20.08 -2.66 -11.10
N CYS A 310 -20.03 -1.47 -10.50
CA CYS A 310 -21.19 -0.82 -9.89
C CYS A 310 -22.25 -0.48 -10.94
N TYR A 311 -21.87 0.14 -12.05
CA TYR A 311 -22.78 0.42 -13.17
C TYR A 311 -23.43 -0.85 -13.71
N ARG A 312 -22.68 -1.94 -13.83
CA ARG A 312 -23.24 -3.23 -14.25
C ARG A 312 -24.30 -3.75 -13.28
N ALA A 313 -24.07 -3.60 -11.97
CA ALA A 313 -25.04 -4.00 -10.94
C ALA A 313 -26.30 -3.11 -10.96
N GLU A 314 -26.14 -1.80 -11.13
CA GLU A 314 -27.25 -0.85 -11.28
C GLU A 314 -28.08 -1.13 -12.53
N LEU A 315 -27.42 -1.41 -13.68
CA LEU A 315 -28.09 -1.82 -14.91
C LEU A 315 -28.88 -3.12 -14.75
N ALA A 316 -28.34 -4.09 -14.00
CA ALA A 316 -29.05 -5.33 -13.70
C ALA A 316 -30.29 -5.08 -12.81
N CYS A 317 -30.17 -4.19 -11.82
CA CYS A 317 -31.29 -3.77 -10.97
C CYS A 317 -32.38 -3.06 -11.78
N MET A 318 -32.01 -2.04 -12.57
CA MET A 318 -32.94 -1.33 -13.44
C MET A 318 -33.67 -2.26 -14.41
N ARG A 319 -32.96 -3.24 -14.99
CA ARG A 319 -33.58 -4.26 -15.85
C ARG A 319 -34.63 -5.08 -15.10
N GLY A 320 -34.36 -5.48 -13.86
CA GLY A 320 -35.32 -6.19 -13.01
C GLY A 320 -36.55 -5.35 -12.72
N THR A 321 -36.35 -4.12 -12.24
CA THR A 321 -37.45 -3.19 -11.92
C THR A 321 -38.29 -2.84 -13.14
N PHE A 322 -37.68 -2.68 -14.32
CA PHE A 322 -38.39 -2.45 -15.57
C PHE A 322 -39.23 -3.66 -15.97
N ALA A 323 -38.69 -4.88 -15.87
CA ALA A 323 -39.43 -6.10 -16.16
C ALA A 323 -40.66 -6.26 -15.23
N GLU A 324 -40.49 -6.03 -13.93
CA GLU A 324 -41.59 -6.08 -12.95
C GLU A 324 -42.66 -5.01 -13.22
N SER A 325 -42.22 -3.79 -13.54
CA SER A 325 -43.13 -2.68 -13.87
C SER A 325 -43.91 -2.95 -15.15
N PHE A 326 -43.25 -3.51 -16.17
CA PHE A 326 -43.86 -3.88 -17.44
C PHE A 326 -44.86 -5.03 -17.27
N GLU A 327 -44.51 -6.07 -16.52
CA GLU A 327 -45.40 -7.19 -16.21
C GLU A 327 -46.62 -6.72 -15.39
N SER A 328 -46.42 -5.82 -14.43
CA SER A 328 -47.50 -5.22 -13.64
C SER A 328 -48.42 -4.33 -14.47
N ALA A 329 -47.89 -3.63 -15.48
CA ALA A 329 -48.68 -2.86 -16.42
C ALA A 329 -49.49 -3.77 -17.37
N LEU A 330 -48.88 -4.85 -17.88
CA LEU A 330 -49.56 -5.86 -18.70
C LEU A 330 -50.68 -6.57 -17.92
N LYS A 331 -50.44 -6.99 -16.68
CA LYS A 331 -51.47 -7.60 -15.82
C LYS A 331 -52.64 -6.65 -15.58
N ARG A 332 -52.37 -5.37 -15.32
CA ARG A 332 -53.41 -4.34 -15.20
C ARG A 332 -54.18 -4.15 -16.50
N HIS A 333 -53.51 -4.15 -17.64
CA HIS A 333 -54.17 -4.02 -18.94
C HIS A 333 -55.04 -5.24 -19.24
N ILE A 334 -54.52 -6.46 -19.09
CA ILE A 334 -55.28 -7.70 -19.28
C ILE A 334 -56.50 -7.72 -18.34
N ASN A 335 -56.31 -7.48 -17.04
CA ASN A 335 -57.41 -7.50 -16.08
C ASN A 335 -58.42 -6.34 -16.28
N GLY A 336 -57.97 -5.19 -16.80
CA GLY A 336 -58.84 -4.07 -17.16
C GLY A 336 -59.54 -4.23 -18.51
N SER A 337 -58.98 -5.05 -19.42
CA SER A 337 -59.54 -5.39 -20.73
C SER A 337 -60.48 -6.59 -20.69
N VAL A 338 -60.47 -7.39 -19.61
CA VAL A 338 -61.59 -8.27 -19.28
C VAL A 338 -62.73 -7.39 -18.74
N MET A 339 -63.38 -6.63 -19.62
CA MET A 339 -64.80 -6.39 -19.41
C MET A 339 -65.44 -7.77 -19.46
N THR A 340 -65.97 -8.23 -18.35
CA THR A 340 -66.73 -9.48 -18.32
C THR A 340 -67.81 -9.38 -19.39
N VAL A 341 -68.05 -10.47 -20.13
CA VAL A 341 -69.10 -10.53 -21.16
C VAL A 341 -70.44 -10.05 -20.59
N GLU A 342 -70.66 -10.30 -19.29
CA GLU A 342 -71.78 -9.80 -18.48
C GLU A 342 -71.90 -8.26 -18.43
N ALA A 343 -70.79 -7.53 -18.37
CA ALA A 343 -70.80 -6.05 -18.39
C ALA A 343 -71.06 -5.50 -19.80
N LEU A 344 -70.76 -6.27 -20.85
CA LEU A 344 -71.13 -5.94 -22.23
C LEU A 344 -72.61 -6.22 -22.48
N GLU A 345 -73.13 -7.35 -21.98
CA GLU A 345 -74.55 -7.72 -22.09
C GLU A 345 -75.46 -6.75 -21.31
N ALA A 346 -75.03 -6.25 -20.16
CA ALA A 346 -75.74 -5.24 -19.37
C ALA A 346 -75.73 -3.83 -20.00
N ALA A 347 -74.87 -3.56 -20.98
CA ALA A 347 -74.80 -2.27 -21.67
C ALA A 347 -75.67 -2.22 -22.94
N PHE A 348 -76.15 -3.38 -23.42
CA PHE A 348 -76.98 -3.52 -24.62
C PHE A 348 -78.39 -4.08 -24.35
N THR A 349 -78.81 -4.13 -23.08
CA THR A 349 -80.19 -4.33 -22.64
C THR A 349 -80.71 -3.07 -21.98
#